data_AF-A0A485LEL5-F1
#
_entry.id   AF-A0A485LEL5-F1
#
_cell.length_a   1.000
_cell.length_b   1.000
_cell.length_c   1.000
_cell.angle_alpha   90.00
_cell.angle_beta   90.00
_cell.angle_gamma   90.00
#
_symmetry.space_group_name_H-M   'P 1'
#
loop_
_entity.id
_entity.type
_entity.pdbx_description
1 polymer ?
#
loop_
_entity_poly.entity_id
_entity_poly.type
_entity_poly.pdbx_seq_one_letter_code
_entity_poly.pdbx_strand_id
1 'polypeptide(L)'
;MFWPHLWLNRTFILENEAHVAAVVKLFSHVVVDGMFDLEWLRRHLALEASDAVRSLPQARDVSTPLVEWFNQWTRFRIADGLLVDIYFNRLKLTLAIDALPRLQHLIHLTSYISMQNASLRFSFATTSPTLVELNNVCTSGGIVITAAMLTNATTWLKTNPIRLFGCF
;
A
#
# COMPACT_ATOMS: atom_id res chain seq x y z
N MET A 1 19.25 14.93 -3.00
CA MET A 1 19.47 14.21 -4.27
C MET A 1 18.11 13.66 -4.70
N PHE A 2 17.53 14.16 -5.79
CA PHE A 2 16.27 13.63 -6.33
C PHE A 2 16.60 12.34 -7.06
N TRP A 3 16.34 11.19 -6.45
CA TRP A 3 16.40 9.92 -7.15
C TRP A 3 15.24 9.87 -8.16
N PRO A 4 15.45 9.31 -9.37
CA PRO A 4 14.37 9.20 -10.33
C PRO A 4 13.35 8.15 -9.88
N HIS A 5 12.08 8.53 -9.80
CA HIS A 5 10.97 7.60 -9.59
C HIS A 5 10.45 7.13 -10.94
N LEU A 6 10.35 5.81 -11.14
CA LEU A 6 9.67 5.26 -12.30
C LEU A 6 8.20 5.01 -11.98
N TRP A 7 7.32 5.72 -12.66
CA TRP A 7 5.88 5.55 -12.52
C TRP A 7 5.37 4.57 -13.57
N LEU A 8 4.90 3.42 -13.11
CA LEU A 8 4.34 2.36 -13.94
C LEU A 8 2.83 2.36 -13.80
N ASN A 9 2.13 2.83 -14.83
CA ASN A 9 0.70 2.63 -14.94
C ASN A 9 0.37 1.47 -15.90
N ARG A 10 -0.78 0.81 -15.69
CA ARG A 10 -1.20 -0.35 -16.50
C ARG A 10 -1.15 -0.08 -18.01
N THR A 11 -1.72 1.03 -18.46
CA THR A 11 -1.82 1.37 -19.89
C THR A 11 -0.44 1.51 -20.52
N PHE A 12 0.46 2.22 -19.85
CA PHE A 12 1.83 2.44 -20.30
C PHE A 12 2.62 1.14 -20.42
N ILE A 13 2.48 0.23 -19.45
CA ILE A 13 3.14 -1.08 -19.50
C ILE A 13 2.60 -1.90 -20.66
N LEU A 14 1.28 -1.96 -20.85
CA LEU A 14 0.69 -2.77 -21.94
C LEU A 14 1.16 -2.29 -23.33
N GLU A 15 1.37 -0.99 -23.50
CA GLU A 15 1.86 -0.42 -24.76
C GLU A 15 3.38 -0.55 -24.93
N ASN A 16 4.14 -0.64 -23.82
CA ASN A 16 5.60 -0.52 -23.83
C ASN A 16 6.31 -1.65 -23.08
N GLU A 17 5.69 -2.82 -22.95
CA GLU A 17 6.12 -3.88 -22.03
C GLU A 17 7.60 -4.22 -22.18
N ALA A 18 8.06 -4.43 -23.42
CA ALA A 18 9.46 -4.76 -23.72
C ALA A 18 10.44 -3.66 -23.29
N HIS A 19 10.10 -2.40 -23.52
CA HIS A 19 10.93 -1.26 -23.12
C HIS A 19 10.96 -1.11 -21.59
N VAL A 20 9.80 -1.23 -20.94
CA VAL A 20 9.71 -1.16 -19.48
C VAL A 20 10.51 -2.29 -18.85
N ALA A 21 10.35 -3.53 -19.32
CA ALA A 21 11.09 -4.69 -18.85
C ALA A 21 12.61 -4.51 -18.97
N ALA A 22 13.07 -3.82 -20.02
CA ALA A 22 14.49 -3.55 -20.24
C ALA A 22 15.07 -2.50 -19.28
N VAL A 23 14.29 -1.48 -18.90
CA VAL A 23 14.80 -0.33 -18.11
C VAL A 23 14.43 -0.37 -16.63
N VAL A 24 13.37 -1.07 -16.24
CA VAL A 24 12.82 -1.02 -14.87
C VAL A 24 13.83 -1.44 -13.80
N LYS A 25 14.76 -2.35 -14.13
CA LYS A 25 15.85 -2.79 -13.23
C LYS A 25 16.86 -1.69 -12.90
N LEU A 26 16.88 -0.60 -13.68
CA LEU A 26 17.78 0.54 -13.46
C LEU A 26 17.24 1.51 -12.40
N PHE A 27 16.00 1.32 -11.93
CA PHE A 27 15.35 2.19 -10.96
C PHE A 27 15.30 1.53 -9.59
N SER A 28 15.78 2.24 -8.56
CA SER A 28 15.67 1.81 -7.16
C SER A 28 14.28 2.10 -6.57
N HIS A 29 13.53 3.03 -7.16
CA HIS A 29 12.20 3.41 -6.70
C HIS A 29 11.19 3.29 -7.85
N VAL A 30 10.24 2.36 -7.69
CA VAL A 30 9.20 2.09 -8.69
C VAL A 30 7.82 2.27 -8.05
N VAL A 31 6.99 3.11 -8.65
CA VAL A 31 5.60 3.32 -8.22
C VAL A 31 4.71 2.56 -9.19
N VAL A 32 3.98 1.56 -8.69
CA VAL A 32 3.11 0.69 -9.46
C VAL A 32 1.66 1.10 -9.25
N ASP A 33 0.99 1.51 -10.34
CA ASP A 33 -0.41 1.93 -10.33
C ASP A 33 -1.23 1.13 -11.36
N GLY A 34 -2.14 0.29 -10.85
CA GLY A 34 -3.05 -0.49 -11.69
C GLY A 34 -2.44 -1.73 -12.36
N MET A 35 -1.17 -2.06 -12.08
CA MET A 35 -0.55 -3.30 -12.52
C MET A 35 -0.58 -4.33 -11.38
N PHE A 36 -1.25 -5.46 -11.62
CA PHE A 36 -1.51 -6.48 -10.59
C PHE A 36 -0.93 -7.85 -10.94
N ASP A 37 -0.16 -7.96 -12.03
CA ASP A 37 0.58 -9.18 -12.34
C ASP A 37 1.84 -9.25 -11.45
N LEU A 38 1.68 -9.89 -10.28
CA LEU A 38 2.76 -10.05 -9.30
C LEU A 38 3.92 -10.88 -9.84
N GLU A 39 3.67 -11.81 -10.77
CA GLU A 39 4.73 -12.62 -11.37
C GLU A 39 5.57 -11.81 -12.36
N TRP A 40 4.92 -10.93 -13.13
CA TRP A 40 5.63 -9.97 -13.96
C TRP A 40 6.46 -9.02 -13.12
N LEU A 41 5.89 -8.45 -12.06
CA LEU A 41 6.58 -7.55 -11.13
C LEU A 41 7.79 -8.23 -10.51
N ARG A 42 7.64 -9.47 -10.03
CA ARG A 42 8.73 -10.29 -9.46
C ARG A 42 9.86 -10.59 -10.45
N ARG A 43 9.54 -10.77 -11.73
CA ARG A 43 10.56 -11.06 -12.76
C ARG A 43 11.40 -9.84 -13.13
N HIS A 44 10.78 -8.66 -13.10
CA HIS A 44 11.37 -7.46 -13.67
C HIS A 44 11.87 -6.46 -12.64
N LEU A 45 11.28 -6.38 -11.45
CA LEU A 45 11.75 -5.52 -10.39
C LEU A 45 12.97 -6.10 -9.69
N ALA A 46 13.91 -5.24 -9.29
CA ALA A 46 15.00 -5.65 -8.42
C ALA A 46 14.44 -6.02 -7.04
N LEU A 47 15.02 -7.02 -6.36
CA LEU A 47 14.58 -7.46 -5.03
C LEU A 47 14.65 -6.33 -3.96
N GLU A 48 15.49 -5.33 -4.22
CA GLU A 48 15.73 -4.17 -3.36
C GLU A 48 15.00 -2.92 -3.83
N ALA A 49 14.30 -2.97 -4.97
CA ALA A 49 13.52 -1.84 -5.43
C ALA A 49 12.41 -1.57 -4.41
N SER A 50 12.28 -0.30 -4.06
CA SER A 50 11.19 0.11 -3.20
C SER A 50 9.93 0.29 -4.06
N ASP A 51 8.96 -0.58 -3.84
CA ASP A 51 7.70 -0.48 -4.54
C ASP A 51 6.70 0.35 -3.77
N ALA A 52 5.98 1.23 -4.47
CA ALA A 52 4.76 1.82 -3.96
C ALA A 52 3.58 1.32 -4.77
N VAL A 53 2.71 0.53 -4.15
CA VAL A 53 1.43 0.12 -4.76
C VAL A 53 0.42 1.22 -4.50
N ARG A 54 -0.20 1.77 -5.53
CA ARG A 54 -1.19 2.88 -5.44
C ARG A 54 -2.64 2.42 -5.43
N SER A 55 -2.92 1.27 -6.02
CA SER A 55 -4.28 0.75 -6.18
C SER A 55 -4.35 -0.73 -5.83
N LEU A 56 -5.53 -1.19 -5.41
CA LEU A 56 -5.79 -2.61 -5.15
C LEU A 56 -6.62 -3.23 -6.28
N PRO A 57 -6.32 -4.48 -6.69
CA PRO A 57 -7.02 -5.12 -7.79
C PRO A 57 -8.51 -5.25 -7.51
N GLN A 58 -9.31 -5.16 -8.57
CA GLN A 58 -10.65 -5.70 -8.62
C GLN A 58 -10.60 -7.18 -8.99
N ALA A 59 -11.66 -7.94 -8.70
CA ALA A 59 -11.75 -9.34 -9.11
C ALA A 59 -11.61 -9.54 -10.64
N ARG A 60 -11.94 -8.51 -11.44
CA ARG A 60 -11.78 -8.52 -12.90
C ARG A 60 -10.38 -8.15 -13.39
N ASP A 61 -9.52 -7.60 -12.53
CA ASP A 61 -8.19 -7.15 -12.95
C ASP A 61 -7.13 -8.25 -12.84
N VAL A 62 -7.44 -9.33 -12.11
CA VAL A 62 -6.54 -10.45 -11.83
C VAL A 62 -7.19 -11.75 -12.26
N SER A 63 -6.39 -12.67 -12.79
CA SER A 63 -6.85 -14.02 -13.13
C SER A 63 -6.97 -14.94 -11.91
N THR A 64 -6.29 -14.59 -10.81
CA THR A 64 -6.30 -15.32 -9.53
C THR A 64 -7.37 -14.78 -8.58
N PRO A 65 -7.99 -15.62 -7.72
CA PRO A 65 -8.87 -15.14 -6.66
C PRO A 65 -8.20 -14.08 -5.79
N LEU A 66 -8.92 -13.02 -5.42
CA LEU A 66 -8.34 -11.87 -4.67
C LEU A 66 -7.65 -12.29 -3.38
N VAL A 67 -8.21 -13.24 -2.63
CA VAL A 67 -7.58 -13.76 -1.41
C VAL A 67 -6.18 -14.32 -1.67
N GLU A 68 -6.02 -15.06 -2.77
CA GLU A 68 -4.74 -15.64 -3.14
C GLU A 68 -3.79 -14.58 -3.68
N TRP A 69 -4.32 -13.60 -4.42
CA TRP A 69 -3.55 -12.44 -4.83
C TRP A 69 -2.97 -11.67 -3.62
N PHE A 70 -3.78 -11.40 -2.58
CA PHE A 70 -3.30 -10.75 -1.35
C PHE A 70 -2.25 -11.61 -0.62
N ASN A 71 -2.42 -12.94 -0.60
CA ASN A 71 -1.43 -13.84 -0.03
C ASN A 71 -0.09 -13.73 -0.75
N GLN A 72 -0.09 -13.74 -2.09
CA GLN A 72 1.13 -13.58 -2.89
C GLN A 72 1.75 -12.20 -2.70
N TRP A 73 0.92 -11.16 -2.69
CA TRP A 73 1.35 -9.79 -2.49
C TRP A 73 2.08 -9.59 -1.15
N THR A 74 1.66 -10.27 -0.07
CA THR A 74 2.36 -10.20 1.23
C THR A 74 3.77 -10.78 1.23
N ARG A 75 4.12 -11.61 0.24
CA ARG A 75 5.46 -12.17 0.07
C ARG A 75 6.39 -11.24 -0.71
N PHE A 76 5.83 -10.19 -1.32
CA PHE A 76 6.57 -9.18 -2.05
C PHE A 76 7.16 -8.16 -1.05
N ARG A 77 8.42 -7.75 -1.22
CA ARG A 77 9.07 -6.79 -0.31
C ARG A 77 8.81 -5.37 -0.80
N ILE A 78 7.83 -4.70 -0.21
CA ILE A 78 7.39 -3.34 -0.56
C ILE A 78 8.12 -2.33 0.36
N ALA A 79 9.34 -1.93 0.00
CA ALA A 79 10.22 -1.26 0.96
C ALA A 79 9.78 0.17 1.37
N ASP A 80 9.28 1.01 0.46
CA ASP A 80 9.12 2.46 0.74
C ASP A 80 7.69 2.95 0.88
N GLY A 81 6.68 2.13 0.59
CA GLY A 81 5.34 2.50 1.02
C GLY A 81 4.20 1.81 0.31
N LEU A 82 3.03 1.91 0.91
CA LEU A 82 1.78 1.44 0.36
C LEU A 82 0.81 2.59 0.34
N LEU A 83 0.47 3.05 -0.87
CA LEU A 83 -0.63 3.97 -1.06
C LEU A 83 -1.88 3.13 -1.34
N VAL A 84 -2.67 2.82 -0.32
CA VAL A 84 -3.92 2.10 -0.57
C VAL A 84 -5.00 3.09 -0.96
N ASP A 85 -5.24 3.21 -2.27
CA ASP A 85 -6.44 3.84 -2.75
C ASP A 85 -7.65 2.90 -2.58
N ILE A 86 -8.37 3.07 -1.47
CA ILE A 86 -9.53 2.26 -1.11
C ILE A 86 -10.81 3.03 -1.42
N TYR A 87 -11.06 3.30 -2.71
CA TYR A 87 -12.38 3.73 -3.13
C TYR A 87 -13.38 2.53 -3.11
N PHE A 88 -14.36 2.62 -2.19
CA PHE A 88 -15.70 2.01 -2.21
C PHE A 88 -15.91 0.48 -2.21
N ASN A 89 -14.89 -0.37 -1.98
CA ASN A 89 -15.15 -1.81 -1.83
C ASN A 89 -14.75 -2.37 -0.45
N ARG A 90 -15.76 -2.63 0.40
CA ARG A 90 -15.59 -3.20 1.75
C ARG A 90 -14.86 -4.53 1.74
N LEU A 91 -15.11 -5.39 0.76
CA LEU A 91 -14.43 -6.69 0.65
C LEU A 91 -12.93 -6.51 0.42
N LYS A 92 -12.54 -5.61 -0.49
CA LYS A 92 -11.12 -5.31 -0.72
C LYS A 92 -10.44 -4.74 0.51
N LEU A 93 -11.14 -3.86 1.22
CA LEU A 93 -10.65 -3.28 2.46
C LEU A 93 -10.39 -4.37 3.49
N THR A 94 -11.34 -5.29 3.70
CA THR A 94 -11.18 -6.43 4.62
C THR A 94 -9.98 -7.28 4.23
N LEU A 95 -9.89 -7.71 2.96
CA LEU A 95 -8.77 -8.54 2.51
C LEU A 95 -7.41 -7.84 2.63
N ALA A 96 -7.36 -6.54 2.33
CA ALA A 96 -6.16 -5.74 2.50
C ALA A 96 -5.77 -5.68 3.99
N ILE A 97 -6.72 -5.41 4.89
CA ILE A 97 -6.47 -5.37 6.33
C ILE A 97 -5.98 -6.73 6.85
N ASP A 98 -6.57 -7.83 6.40
CA ASP A 98 -6.13 -9.18 6.78
C ASP A 98 -4.73 -9.50 6.23
N ALA A 99 -4.30 -8.81 5.17
CA ALA A 99 -2.96 -8.89 4.61
C ALA A 99 -1.94 -7.97 5.32
N LEU A 100 -2.37 -6.81 5.81
CA LEU A 100 -1.48 -5.78 6.38
C LEU A 100 -0.55 -6.31 7.49
N PRO A 101 -1.00 -7.09 8.51
CA PRO A 101 -0.11 -7.64 9.53
C PRO A 101 1.02 -8.54 9.00
N ARG A 102 0.87 -9.07 7.78
CA ARG A 102 1.87 -9.92 7.13
C ARG A 102 2.92 -9.10 6.37
N LEU A 103 2.66 -7.82 6.13
CA LEU A 103 3.60 -6.87 5.52
C LEU A 103 4.55 -6.31 6.58
N GLN A 104 5.39 -7.17 7.16
CA GLN A 104 6.32 -6.79 8.23
C GLN A 104 7.37 -5.76 7.79
N HIS A 105 7.52 -5.55 6.48
CA HIS A 105 8.43 -4.56 5.90
C HIS A 105 7.76 -3.22 5.60
N LEU A 106 6.47 -3.04 5.91
CA LEU A 106 5.73 -1.84 5.55
C LEU A 106 6.08 -0.66 6.47
N ILE A 107 6.81 0.32 5.91
CA ILE A 107 7.28 1.50 6.65
C ILE A 107 6.30 2.68 6.52
N HIS A 108 5.68 2.86 5.34
CA HIS A 108 4.78 3.97 5.03
C HIS A 108 3.41 3.46 4.57
N LEU A 109 2.33 3.91 5.20
CA LEU A 109 0.97 3.63 4.77
C LEU A 109 0.26 4.96 4.48
N THR A 110 0.00 5.25 3.21
CA THR A 110 -0.86 6.37 2.81
C THR A 110 -2.19 5.82 2.35
N SER A 111 -3.32 6.39 2.78
CA SER A 111 -4.61 5.90 2.30
C SER A 111 -5.77 6.86 2.58
N TYR A 112 -6.79 6.85 1.72
CA TYR A 112 -7.97 7.70 1.86
C TYR A 112 -8.79 7.34 3.09
N ILE A 113 -8.86 8.23 4.08
CA ILE A 113 -9.57 7.92 5.32
C ILE A 113 -11.08 8.07 5.10
N SER A 114 -11.80 7.04 5.52
CA SER A 114 -13.25 7.04 5.64
C SER A 114 -13.61 6.59 7.04
N MET A 115 -14.81 6.93 7.52
CA MET A 115 -15.30 6.43 8.81
C MET A 115 -15.19 4.90 8.93
N GLN A 116 -15.35 4.18 7.81
CA GLN A 116 -15.36 2.72 7.79
C GLN A 116 -13.97 2.09 7.96
N ASN A 117 -12.90 2.80 7.56
CA ASN A 117 -11.55 2.24 7.55
C ASN A 117 -10.63 2.81 8.64
N ALA A 118 -11.00 3.92 9.26
CA ALA A 118 -10.16 4.61 10.24
C ALA A 118 -9.84 3.74 11.48
N SER A 119 -10.84 3.04 12.03
CA SER A 119 -10.64 2.12 13.17
C SER A 119 -9.68 0.96 12.84
N LEU A 120 -9.87 0.38 11.66
CA LEU A 120 -9.07 -0.76 11.21
C LEU A 120 -7.61 -0.36 10.99
N ARG A 121 -7.36 0.85 10.50
CA ARG A 121 -6.00 1.40 10.34
C ARG A 121 -5.28 1.59 11.65
N PHE A 122 -5.92 2.23 12.63
CA PHE A 122 -5.28 2.42 13.92
C PHE A 122 -5.02 1.08 14.61
N SER A 123 -5.93 0.12 14.46
CA SER A 123 -5.71 -1.25 14.94
C SER A 123 -4.51 -1.92 14.25
N PHE A 124 -4.37 -1.77 12.93
CA PHE A 124 -3.19 -2.28 12.22
C PHE A 124 -1.91 -1.57 12.66
N ALA A 125 -1.94 -0.25 12.80
CA ALA A 125 -0.78 0.53 13.19
C ALA A 125 -0.23 0.03 14.54
N THR A 126 -1.09 -0.29 15.51
CA THR A 126 -0.65 -0.87 16.80
C THR A 126 0.02 -2.24 16.70
N THR A 127 -0.22 -3.00 15.63
CA THR A 127 0.37 -4.34 15.44
C THR A 127 1.59 -4.34 14.53
N SER A 128 1.83 -3.25 13.80
CA SER A 128 3.00 -3.12 12.93
C SER A 128 4.19 -2.52 13.68
N PRO A 129 5.32 -3.24 13.82
CA PRO A 129 6.52 -2.71 14.46
C PRO A 129 7.38 -1.83 13.53
N THR A 130 7.09 -1.83 12.23
CA THR A 130 7.89 -1.12 11.21
C THR A 130 7.18 0.09 10.63
N LEU A 131 5.87 0.23 10.87
CA LEU A 131 5.10 1.36 10.38
C LEU A 131 5.45 2.62 11.16
N VAL A 132 6.14 3.54 10.50
CA VAL A 132 6.58 4.84 11.07
C VAL A 132 5.88 6.03 10.45
N GLU A 133 5.19 5.83 9.31
CA GLU A 133 4.42 6.87 8.65
C GLU A 133 3.01 6.37 8.34
N LEU A 134 2.01 7.03 8.92
CA LEU A 134 0.60 6.80 8.63
C LEU A 134 -0.01 8.10 8.12
N ASN A 135 -0.20 8.15 6.80
CA ASN A 135 -0.74 9.30 6.12
C ASN A 135 -2.20 9.08 5.71
N ASN A 136 -3.07 10.01 6.10
CA ASN A 136 -4.48 9.95 5.76
C ASN A 136 -4.78 11.01 4.71
N VAL A 137 -5.39 10.61 3.60
CA VAL A 137 -5.95 11.58 2.65
C VAL A 137 -7.38 11.86 3.07
N CYS A 138 -7.63 13.07 3.58
CA CYS A 138 -8.93 13.45 4.12
C CYS A 138 -9.92 13.67 2.98
N THR A 139 -11.04 12.94 3.00
CA THR A 139 -12.16 13.25 2.12
C THR A 139 -13.08 14.27 2.80
N SER A 140 -13.88 15.01 2.03
CA SER A 140 -14.72 16.12 2.52
C SER A 140 -15.89 15.71 3.44
N GLY A 141 -15.86 14.50 4.03
CA GLY A 141 -16.79 14.05 5.04
C GLY A 141 -16.12 14.06 6.42
N GLY A 142 -16.74 14.72 7.39
CA GLY A 142 -16.27 14.65 8.78
C GLY A 142 -16.12 13.20 9.23
N ILE A 143 -15.10 12.93 10.05
CA ILE A 143 -14.82 11.58 10.56
C ILE A 143 -15.20 11.56 12.04
N VAL A 144 -16.06 10.64 12.45
CA VAL A 144 -16.34 10.42 13.86
C VAL A 144 -15.20 9.60 14.46
N ILE A 145 -14.39 10.23 15.29
CA ILE A 145 -13.32 9.56 16.03
C ILE A 145 -13.93 8.91 17.27
N THR A 146 -13.82 7.58 17.35
CA THR A 146 -14.27 6.83 18.53
C THR A 146 -13.17 6.75 19.60
N ALA A 147 -13.55 6.45 20.84
CA ALA A 147 -12.58 6.25 21.92
C ALA A 147 -11.58 5.12 21.58
N ALA A 148 -12.04 4.02 20.98
CA ALA A 148 -11.16 2.91 20.56
C ALA A 148 -10.13 3.35 19.52
N MET A 149 -10.53 4.18 18.55
CA MET A 149 -9.62 4.74 17.55
C MET A 149 -8.54 5.61 18.20
N LEU A 150 -8.94 6.47 19.14
CA LEU A 150 -8.01 7.33 19.87
C LEU A 150 -7.03 6.52 20.71
N THR A 151 -7.50 5.46 21.38
CA THR A 151 -6.67 4.54 22.16
C THR A 151 -5.64 3.84 21.27
N ASN A 152 -6.06 3.30 20.12
CA ASN A 152 -5.15 2.64 19.19
C ASN A 152 -4.12 3.63 18.61
N ALA A 153 -4.57 4.81 18.16
CA ALA A 153 -3.67 5.85 17.66
C ALA A 153 -2.64 6.27 18.72
N THR A 154 -3.09 6.51 19.95
CA THR A 154 -2.22 6.88 21.09
C THR A 154 -1.22 5.77 21.41
N THR A 155 -1.67 4.51 21.37
CA THR A 155 -0.81 3.35 21.63
C THR A 155 0.28 3.28 20.58
N TRP A 156 -0.09 3.34 19.29
CA TRP A 156 0.85 3.31 18.19
C TRP A 156 1.89 4.45 18.26
N LEU A 157 1.44 5.69 18.55
CA LEU A 157 2.30 6.87 18.73
C LEU A 157 3.30 6.71 19.87
N LYS A 158 2.97 5.93 20.91
CA LYS A 158 3.86 5.68 22.06
C LYS A 158 4.85 4.55 21.82
N THR A 159 4.49 3.56 21.00
CA THR A 159 5.29 2.33 20.82
C THR A 159 6.21 2.37 19.61
N ASN A 160 6.00 3.29 18.67
CA ASN A 160 6.74 3.34 17.40
C ASN A 160 7.40 4.72 17.19
N PRO A 161 8.56 4.79 16.49
CA PRO A 161 9.25 6.03 16.22
C PRO A 161 8.59 6.79 15.06
N ILE A 162 7.43 7.38 15.32
CA ILE A 162 6.59 8.02 14.28
C ILE A 162 7.29 9.23 13.67
N ARG A 163 7.35 9.24 12.33
CA ARG A 163 7.89 10.36 11.54
C ARG A 163 6.80 11.25 10.99
N LEU A 164 5.68 10.64 10.58
CA LEU A 164 4.56 11.33 9.98
C LEU A 164 3.24 10.74 10.48
N PHE A 165 2.39 11.61 11.02
CA PHE A 165 1.00 11.31 11.33
C PHE A 165 0.16 12.55 11.04
N GLY A 166 -0.72 12.47 10.05
CA GLY A 166 -1.49 13.64 9.64
C GLY A 166 -2.62 13.34 8.67
N CYS A 167 -3.31 14.40 8.28
CA CYS A 167 -4.24 14.41 7.18
C CYS A 167 -3.85 15.49 6.17
N PHE A 168 -3.87 15.15 4.89
CA PHE A 168 -3.68 16.08 3.77
C PHE A 168 -4.91 16.08 2.86
#